data_AF-A0A168S5T8-F1
#
_entry.id   AF-A0A168S5T8-F1
#
_cell.length_a   1.000
_cell.length_b   1.000
_cell.length_c   1.000
_cell.angle_alpha   90.00
_cell.angle_beta   90.00
_cell.angle_gamma   90.00
#
_symmetry.space_group_name_H-M   'P 1'
#
loop_
_entity.id
_entity.type
_entity.pdbx_description
1 polymer ?
#
loop_
_entity_poly.entity_id
_entity_poly.type
_entity_poly.pdbx_seq_one_letter_code
_entity_poly.pdbx_strand_id
1 'polypeptide(L)'
;MARKTIEQRLAELDAQRATLKARLGKQERANDTRRKVLLGALVLHRLESGKDEEFSRRLREWLKRELPDFLTRPGDKELFADLIANAPARETTDSAGGAAS
;
A
#
# COMPACT_ATOMS: atom_id res chain seq x y z
N MET A 1 -25.38 -47.51 16.14
CA MET A 1 -24.59 -46.45 15.48
C MET A 1 -24.99 -46.40 14.01
N ALA A 2 -25.88 -45.48 13.64
CA ALA A 2 -26.32 -45.35 12.25
C ALA A 2 -25.12 -44.98 11.36
N ARG A 3 -24.77 -45.85 10.40
CA ARG A 3 -23.76 -45.53 9.39
C ARG A 3 -24.32 -44.39 8.54
N LYS A 4 -23.65 -43.22 8.56
CA LYS A 4 -23.93 -42.14 7.62
C LYS A 4 -23.91 -42.68 6.20
N THR A 5 -24.89 -42.30 5.39
CA THR A 5 -24.95 -42.69 3.98
C THR A 5 -23.75 -42.07 3.25
N ILE A 6 -23.37 -42.67 2.13
CA ILE A 6 -22.24 -42.17 1.32
C ILE A 6 -22.49 -40.72 0.88
N GLU A 7 -23.75 -40.37 0.58
CA GLU A 7 -24.18 -39.01 0.24
C GLU A 7 -23.96 -38.02 1.39
N GLN A 8 -24.32 -38.40 2.63
CA GLN A 8 -24.09 -37.54 3.80
C GLN A 8 -22.60 -37.29 4.03
N ARG A 9 -21.76 -38.32 3.83
CA ARG A 9 -20.30 -38.17 3.94
C ARG A 9 -19.73 -37.29 2.84
N LEU A 10 -20.25 -37.41 1.61
CA LEU A 10 -19.83 -36.56 0.49
C LEU A 10 -20.20 -35.09 0.74
N ALA A 11 -21.44 -34.83 1.19
CA ALA A 11 -21.89 -33.49 1.56
C ALA A 11 -21.05 -32.88 2.70
N GLU A 12 -20.68 -33.67 3.70
CA GLU A 12 -19.79 -33.22 4.79
C GLU A 12 -18.39 -32.86 4.29
N LEU A 13 -17.81 -33.67 3.41
CA LEU A 13 -16.49 -33.39 2.83
C LEU A 13 -16.51 -32.15 1.94
N ASP A 14 -17.57 -31.96 1.16
CA ASP A 14 -17.72 -30.76 0.32
C ASP A 14 -17.90 -29.49 1.16
N ALA A 15 -18.67 -29.56 2.25
CA ALA A 15 -18.82 -28.46 3.20
C ALA A 15 -17.48 -28.10 3.89
N GLN A 16 -16.71 -29.10 4.29
CA GLN A 16 -15.37 -28.90 4.85
C GLN A 16 -14.41 -28.27 3.83
N ARG A 17 -14.42 -28.76 2.58
CA ARG A 17 -13.62 -28.20 1.49
C ARG A 17 -13.99 -26.74 1.20
N ALA A 18 -15.28 -26.42 1.16
CA ALA A 18 -15.76 -25.06 0.96
C ALA A 18 -15.27 -24.12 2.07
N THR A 19 -15.35 -24.58 3.33
CA THR A 19 -14.89 -23.82 4.50
C THR A 19 -13.38 -23.55 4.45
N LEU A 20 -12.58 -24.57 4.13
CA LEU A 20 -11.13 -24.43 4.01
C LEU A 20 -10.74 -23.48 2.87
N LYS A 21 -11.40 -23.58 1.71
CA LYS A 21 -11.19 -22.66 0.59
C LYS A 21 -11.54 -21.21 0.95
N ALA A 22 -12.65 -21.00 1.65
CA ALA A 22 -13.05 -19.67 2.10
C ALA A 22 -12.02 -19.08 3.07
N ARG A 23 -11.49 -19.90 3.99
CA ARG A 23 -10.43 -19.47 4.92
C ARG A 23 -9.13 -19.13 4.18
N LEU A 24 -8.72 -19.96 3.22
CA LEU A 24 -7.54 -19.70 2.39
C LEU A 24 -7.68 -18.38 1.62
N GLY A 25 -8.81 -18.17 0.93
CA GLY A 25 -9.06 -16.93 0.19
C GLY A 25 -9.15 -15.69 1.09
N LYS A 26 -9.54 -15.83 2.37
CA LYS A 26 -9.44 -14.74 3.35
C LYS A 26 -7.99 -14.44 3.69
N GLN A 27 -7.18 -15.46 3.92
CA GLN A 27 -5.75 -15.31 4.24
C GLN A 27 -4.97 -14.69 3.08
N GLU A 28 -5.26 -15.10 1.85
CA GLU A 28 -4.62 -14.56 0.65
C GLU A 28 -4.91 -13.06 0.48
N ARG A 29 -6.17 -12.65 0.64
CA ARG A 29 -6.54 -11.22 0.61
C ARG A 29 -5.89 -10.41 1.72
N ALA A 30 -5.80 -10.97 2.93
CA ALA A 30 -5.12 -10.33 4.06
C ALA A 30 -3.62 -10.16 3.78
N ASN A 31 -2.96 -11.20 3.26
CA ASN A 31 -1.55 -11.15 2.88
C ASN A 31 -1.30 -10.17 1.74
N ASP A 32 -2.15 -10.16 0.71
CA ASP A 32 -2.03 -9.24 -0.42
C ASP A 32 -2.18 -7.77 0.03
N THR A 33 -3.17 -7.49 0.88
CA THR A 33 -3.36 -6.17 1.48
C THR A 33 -2.12 -5.77 2.28
N ARG A 34 -1.61 -6.66 3.14
CA ARG A 34 -0.41 -6.38 3.96
C ARG A 34 0.81 -6.12 3.09
N ARG A 35 1.01 -6.90 2.02
CA ARG A 35 2.11 -6.72 1.08
C ARG A 35 2.05 -5.35 0.39
N LYS A 36 0.86 -4.96 -0.10
CA LYS A 36 0.65 -3.66 -0.76
C LYS A 36 0.93 -2.50 0.19
N VAL A 37 0.43 -2.58 1.43
CA VAL A 37 0.65 -1.54 2.45
C VAL A 37 2.14 -1.43 2.82
N LEU A 38 2.82 -2.55 3.05
CA LEU A 38 4.25 -2.54 3.40
C LEU A 38 5.11 -2.00 2.27
N LEU A 39 4.80 -2.35 1.02
CA LEU A 39 5.52 -1.82 -0.13
C LEU A 39 5.32 -0.30 -0.26
N GLY A 40 4.09 0.18 -0.10
CA GLY A 40 3.79 1.61 -0.08
C GLY A 40 4.53 2.36 1.03
N ALA A 41 4.51 1.83 2.25
CA ALA A 41 5.21 2.41 3.39
C ALA A 41 6.74 2.49 3.17
N LEU A 42 7.34 1.46 2.55
CA LEU A 42 8.75 1.47 2.20
C LEU A 42 9.09 2.57 1.18
N VAL A 43 8.25 2.73 0.14
CA VAL A 43 8.41 3.77 -0.87
C VAL A 43 8.36 5.16 -0.23
N LEU A 44 7.34 5.42 0.60
CA LEU A 44 7.20 6.69 1.31
C LEU A 44 8.40 6.97 2.23
N HIS A 45 8.81 5.98 3.02
CA HIS A 45 9.99 6.12 3.87
C HIS A 45 11.27 6.40 3.07
N ARG A 46 11.43 5.80 1.87
CA ARG A 46 12.58 6.07 1.01
C ARG A 46 12.56 7.50 0.47
N LEU A 47 11.38 8.04 0.16
CA LEU A 47 11.20 9.43 -0.25
C LEU A 47 11.56 10.44 0.84
N GLU A 48 11.31 10.10 2.11
CA GLU A 48 11.55 10.96 3.28
C GLU A 48 12.99 10.85 3.82
N SER A 49 13.57 9.65 3.82
CA SER A 49 14.78 9.35 4.60
C SER A 49 16.07 10.02 4.13
N GLY A 50 16.09 10.70 2.98
CA GLY A 50 17.22 11.54 2.51
C GLY A 50 18.56 10.83 2.26
N LYS A 51 18.70 9.55 2.63
CA LYS A 51 19.95 8.76 2.55
C LYS A 51 20.50 8.61 1.12
N ASP A 52 19.64 8.81 0.12
CA ASP A 52 19.98 8.74 -1.29
C ASP A 52 19.08 9.73 -2.04
N GLU A 53 19.50 11.00 -2.03
CA GLU A 53 18.73 12.10 -2.61
C GLU A 53 18.49 11.91 -4.11
N GLU A 54 19.48 11.37 -4.84
CA GLU A 54 19.35 11.14 -6.28
C GLU A 54 18.32 10.06 -6.58
N PHE A 55 18.38 8.92 -5.88
CA PHE A 55 17.38 7.87 -6.03
C PHE A 55 15.99 8.37 -5.64
N SER A 56 15.88 9.12 -4.54
CA SER A 56 14.61 9.65 -4.05
C SER A 56 14.01 10.65 -5.04
N ARG A 57 14.84 11.48 -5.68
CA ARG A 57 14.43 12.38 -6.77
C ARG A 57 13.95 11.60 -7.99
N ARG A 58 14.73 10.62 -8.47
CA ARG A 58 14.35 9.77 -9.61
C ARG A 58 13.03 9.02 -9.34
N LEU A 59 12.84 8.54 -8.11
CA LEU A 59 11.63 7.86 -7.68
C LEU A 59 10.42 8.81 -7.64
N ARG A 60 10.56 10.05 -7.14
CA ARG A 60 9.50 11.06 -7.21
C ARG A 60 9.08 11.36 -8.64
N GLU A 61 10.04 11.58 -9.53
CA GLU A 61 9.75 11.88 -10.93
C GLU A 61 9.06 10.72 -11.64
N TRP A 62 9.48 9.48 -11.33
CA TRP A 62 8.78 8.29 -11.82
C TRP A 62 7.35 8.20 -11.26
N LEU A 63 7.15 8.41 -9.95
CA LEU A 63 5.83 8.39 -9.30
C LEU A 63 4.89 9.44 -9.89
N LYS A 64 5.37 10.68 -10.10
CA LYS A 64 4.59 11.75 -10.73
C LYS A 64 4.06 11.40 -12.11
N ARG A 65 4.80 10.60 -12.89
CA ARG A 65 4.38 10.17 -14.22
C ARG A 65 3.42 8.97 -14.17
N GLU A 66 3.72 7.97 -13.35
CA GLU A 66 2.98 6.71 -13.37
C GLU A 66 1.73 6.71 -12.47
N LEU A 67 1.72 7.42 -11.32
CA LEU A 67 0.55 7.45 -10.42
C LEU A 67 -0.71 8.01 -11.09
N PRO A 68 -0.67 9.13 -11.84
CA PRO A 68 -1.87 9.67 -12.46
C PRO A 68 -2.55 8.70 -13.44
N ASP A 69 -1.77 7.86 -14.12
CA ASP A 69 -2.25 6.83 -15.06
C ASP A 69 -2.70 5.56 -14.31
N PHE A 70 -2.02 5.21 -13.21
CA PHE A 70 -2.40 4.06 -12.38
C PHE A 70 -3.67 4.30 -11.55
N LEU A 71 -3.87 5.52 -11.05
CA LEU A 71 -5.03 5.90 -10.26
C LEU A 71 -6.22 6.18 -11.18
N THR A 72 -7.21 5.30 -11.16
CA THR A 72 -8.39 5.42 -12.02
C THR A 72 -9.50 6.29 -11.41
N ARG A 73 -9.51 6.45 -10.08
CA ARG A 73 -10.55 7.19 -9.36
C ARG A 73 -10.09 8.61 -9.01
N PRO A 74 -10.92 9.64 -9.23
CA PRO A 74 -10.58 11.02 -8.87
C PRO A 74 -10.23 11.20 -7.39
N GLY A 75 -11.01 10.60 -6.48
CA GLY A 75 -10.75 10.69 -5.04
C GLY A 75 -9.42 10.05 -4.63
N ASP A 76 -8.96 9.01 -5.33
CA ASP A 76 -7.64 8.44 -5.07
C ASP A 76 -6.53 9.40 -5.52
N LYS A 77 -6.72 10.12 -6.64
CA LYS A 77 -5.73 11.12 -7.11
C LYS A 77 -5.53 12.26 -6.12
N GLU A 78 -6.61 12.68 -5.45
CA GLU A 78 -6.55 13.72 -4.41
C GLU A 78 -5.70 13.29 -3.21
N LEU A 79 -5.72 12.00 -2.84
CA LEU A 79 -4.91 11.47 -1.73
C LEU A 79 -3.40 11.52 -1.99
N PHE A 80 -2.98 11.60 -3.25
CA PHE A 80 -1.57 11.67 -3.66
C PHE A 80 -1.22 13.03 -4.28
N ALA A 81 -2.06 14.05 -4.10
CA ALA A 81 -1.86 15.36 -4.72
C ALA A 81 -0.56 16.03 -4.28
N ASP A 82 -0.09 15.80 -3.06
CA ASP A 82 1.20 16.25 -2.52
C ASP A 82 2.42 15.60 -3.19
N LEU A 83 2.26 14.36 -3.67
CA LEU A 83 3.28 13.61 -4.37
C LEU A 83 3.28 13.91 -5.88
N ILE A 84 2.09 14.11 -6.45
CA ILE A 84 1.86 14.38 -7.88
C ILE A 84 2.10 15.86 -8.19
N ALA A 85 1.51 16.76 -7.40
CA ALA A 85 1.79 18.18 -7.49
C ALA A 85 3.12 18.46 -6.80
N ASN A 86 3.87 19.40 -7.35
CA ASN A 86 5.18 19.77 -6.85
C ASN A 86 5.02 20.35 -5.42
N ALA A 87 5.21 19.53 -4.37
CA ALA A 87 5.40 20.08 -3.04
C ALA A 87 6.65 21.00 -3.12
N PRO A 88 6.51 22.31 -2.85
CA PRO A 88 7.68 23.18 -2.85
C PRO A 88 8.66 22.61 -1.83
N ALA A 89 9.93 22.55 -2.23
CA ALA A 89 11.02 22.23 -1.32
C ALA A 89 10.80 23.04 -0.05
N ARG A 90 10.68 22.36 1.10
CA ARG A 90 10.65 23.02 2.41
C ARG A 90 11.82 23.99 2.41
N GLU A 91 11.51 25.28 2.33
CA GLU A 91 12.49 26.33 2.53
C GLU A 91 13.14 26.05 3.87
N THR A 92 14.45 25.89 3.81
CA THR A 92 15.33 25.99 4.96
C THR A 92 14.95 27.25 5.71
N THR A 93 14.43 27.09 6.92
CA THR A 93 14.36 28.19 7.88
C THR A 93 15.79 28.60 8.22
N ASP A 94 16.36 29.47 7.39
CA ASP A 94 17.47 30.33 7.78
C ASP A 94 16.92 31.26 8.85
N SER A 95 17.07 30.83 10.10
CA SER A 95 16.90 31.69 11.26
C SER A 95 18.02 32.71 11.25
N ALA A 96 17.75 33.85 10.59
CA ALA A 96 18.47 35.09 10.77
C ALA A 96 18.43 35.51 12.25
N GLY A 97 19.46 35.16 13.00
CA GLY A 97 19.74 35.66 14.34
C GLY A 97 20.59 36.92 14.26
N GLY A 98 20.00 38.03 13.80
CA GLY A 98 20.56 39.37 13.95
C GLY A 98 19.82 40.13 15.06
N ALA A 99 20.43 40.24 16.23
CA ALA A 99 20.12 41.23 17.27
C ALA A 99 21.43 41.45 18.06
N ALA A 100 22.19 42.51 17.81
CA ALA A 100 22.01 43.83 18.42
C ALA A 100 22.08 43.80 19.95
N SER A 101 23.30 43.90 20.50
CA SER A 101 23.71 44.73 21.66
C SER A 101 25.21 44.62 21.85
#